data_AF-A0A151JGZ2-F1
#
_entry.id   AF-A0A151JGZ2-F1
#
_cell.length_a   1.000
_cell.length_b   1.000
_cell.length_c   1.000
_cell.angle_alpha   90.00
_cell.angle_beta   90.00
_cell.angle_gamma   90.00
#
_symmetry.space_group_name_H-M   'P 1'
#
loop_
_entity.id
_entity.type
_entity.pdbx_description
1 polymer ?
#
loop_
_entity_poly.entity_id
_entity_poly.type
_entity_poly.pdbx_seq_one_letter_code
_entity_poly.pdbx_strand_id
1 'polypeptide(L)'
;MAKKKLSEQLPTLARKAFENCSSDQYIAIHQDMQSRIFKAELFVPAMNLLMQLKPEARIQYVMLEELEYREKFLEIGLIKQTKKGGADTYIVPKNVAFCGIEK
;
A
#
# COMPACT_ATOMS: atom_id res chain seq x y z
N MET A 1 -13.79 19.20 -19.96
CA MET A 1 -13.72 18.82 -18.53
C MET A 1 -12.27 18.95 -18.09
N ALA A 2 -11.96 19.76 -17.09
CA ALA A 2 -10.59 19.86 -16.57
C ALA A 2 -10.18 18.48 -16.04
N LYS A 3 -9.06 17.92 -16.54
CA LYS A 3 -8.50 16.68 -16.01
C LYS A 3 -8.11 16.96 -14.56
N LYS A 4 -8.88 16.43 -13.60
CA LYS A 4 -8.52 16.47 -12.18
C LYS A 4 -7.11 15.87 -12.03
N LYS A 5 -6.30 16.47 -11.15
CA LYS A 5 -4.95 15.95 -10.90
C LYS A 5 -5.08 14.56 -10.26
N LEU A 6 -4.17 13.64 -10.59
CA LEU A 6 -4.18 12.27 -10.03
C LEU A 6 -4.25 12.28 -8.49
N SER A 7 -3.54 13.21 -7.85
CA SER A 7 -3.55 13.40 -6.40
C SER A 7 -4.93 13.75 -5.83
N GLU A 8 -5.83 14.37 -6.60
CA GLU A 8 -7.19 14.71 -6.17
C GLU A 8 -8.16 13.52 -6.24
N GLN A 9 -7.72 12.41 -6.82
CA GLN A 9 -8.50 11.17 -6.98
C GLN A 9 -8.07 10.07 -6.00
N LEU A 10 -6.97 10.28 -5.27
CA LEU A 10 -6.43 9.31 -4.32
C LEU A 10 -7.07 9.48 -2.92
N PRO A 11 -7.23 8.38 -2.16
CA PRO A 11 -7.53 8.44 -0.73
C PRO A 11 -6.52 9.29 0.05
N THR A 12 -6.89 9.77 1.24
CA THR A 12 -6.10 10.78 1.96
C THR A 12 -4.68 10.32 2.28
N LEU A 13 -4.51 9.06 2.73
CA LEU A 13 -3.18 8.51 3.01
C LEU A 13 -2.36 8.27 1.74
N ALA A 14 -2.99 7.73 0.69
CA ALA A 14 -2.33 7.51 -0.60
C ALA A 14 -1.89 8.83 -1.23
N ARG A 15 -2.73 9.86 -1.16
CA ARG A 15 -2.42 11.22 -1.60
C ARG A 15 -1.23 11.81 -0.84
N LYS A 16 -1.26 11.76 0.50
CA LYS A 16 -0.14 12.24 1.32
C LYS A 16 1.15 11.51 1.00
N ALA A 17 1.08 10.21 0.75
CA ALA A 17 2.25 9.43 0.38
C ALA A 17 2.78 9.83 -1.02
N PHE A 18 1.89 10.05 -1.98
CA PHE A 18 2.23 10.53 -3.32
C PHE A 18 2.87 11.93 -3.30
N GLU A 19 2.36 12.84 -2.47
CA GLU A 19 2.90 14.20 -2.35
C GLU A 19 4.30 14.23 -1.70
N ASN A 20 4.67 13.18 -0.96
CA ASN A 20 5.95 13.08 -0.23
C ASN A 20 6.92 12.04 -0.81
N CYS A 21 6.57 11.36 -1.91
CA CYS A 21 7.47 10.37 -2.50
C CYS A 21 8.60 11.05 -3.26
N SER A 22 9.80 10.45 -3.23
CA SER A 22 10.90 10.88 -4.09
C SER A 22 10.69 10.39 -5.52
N SER A 23 11.27 11.09 -6.51
CA SER A 23 11.10 10.78 -7.93
C SER A 23 11.73 9.46 -8.37
N ASP A 24 12.66 8.94 -7.58
CA ASP A 24 13.39 7.68 -7.74
C ASP A 24 12.79 6.53 -6.91
N GLN A 25 11.68 6.78 -6.21
CA GLN A 25 11.01 5.76 -5.39
C GLN A 25 10.19 4.80 -6.26
N TYR A 26 10.30 3.50 -5.99
CA TYR A 26 9.47 2.46 -6.61
C TYR A 26 8.88 1.49 -5.58
N ILE A 27 7.77 0.86 -5.97
CA ILE A 27 7.14 -0.24 -5.21
C ILE A 27 7.24 -1.50 -6.06
N ALA A 28 7.88 -2.53 -5.50
CA ALA A 28 7.95 -3.85 -6.09
C ALA A 28 7.02 -4.79 -5.33
N ILE A 29 6.14 -5.47 -6.07
CA ILE A 29 5.19 -6.45 -5.54
C ILE A 29 5.65 -7.83 -6.02
N HIS A 30 5.76 -8.80 -5.11
CA HIS A 30 6.17 -10.16 -5.45
C HIS A 30 5.14 -10.80 -6.39
N GLN A 31 5.58 -11.61 -7.37
CA GLN A 31 4.70 -12.14 -8.43
C GLN A 31 3.50 -12.93 -7.87
N ASP A 32 3.71 -13.75 -6.85
CA ASP A 32 2.62 -14.47 -6.18
C ASP A 32 1.59 -13.53 -5.57
N MET A 33 2.04 -12.41 -5.00
CA MET A 33 1.15 -11.41 -4.42
C MET A 33 0.40 -10.65 -5.51
N GLN A 34 1.06 -10.30 -6.62
CA GLN A 34 0.37 -9.69 -7.77
C GLN A 34 -0.77 -10.59 -8.25
N SER A 35 -0.51 -11.90 -8.45
CA SER A 35 -1.52 -12.87 -8.88
C SER A 35 -2.72 -12.93 -7.94
N ARG A 36 -2.49 -12.91 -6.62
CA ARG A 36 -3.56 -12.89 -5.61
C ARG A 36 -4.37 -11.60 -5.63
N ILE A 37 -3.70 -10.45 -5.74
CA ILE A 37 -4.34 -9.13 -5.84
C ILE A 37 -5.27 -9.07 -7.05
N PHE A 38 -4.80 -9.53 -8.22
CA PHE A 38 -5.60 -9.54 -9.44
C PHE A 38 -6.79 -10.51 -9.35
N LYS A 39 -6.58 -11.73 -8.83
CA LYS A 39 -7.67 -12.72 -8.65
C LYS A 39 -8.75 -12.24 -7.69
N ALA A 40 -8.38 -11.44 -6.68
CA ALA A 40 -9.32 -10.88 -5.71
C ALA A 40 -9.94 -9.55 -6.15
N GLU A 41 -9.59 -9.04 -7.34
CA GLU A 41 -10.03 -7.74 -7.86
C GLU A 41 -9.62 -6.54 -6.97
N LEU A 42 -8.46 -6.65 -6.30
CA LEU A 42 -7.99 -5.68 -5.30
C LEU A 42 -6.90 -4.75 -5.81
N PHE A 43 -6.70 -4.62 -7.12
CA PHE A 43 -5.55 -3.91 -7.66
C PHE A 43 -5.48 -2.45 -7.19
N VAL A 44 -6.52 -1.67 -7.43
CA VAL A 44 -6.59 -0.25 -7.02
C VAL A 44 -6.43 -0.08 -5.50
N PRO A 45 -7.22 -0.75 -4.65
CA PRO A 45 -7.09 -0.56 -3.20
C PRO A 45 -5.74 -1.07 -2.67
N ALA A 46 -5.16 -2.11 -3.26
CA ALA A 46 -3.80 -2.55 -2.90
C ALA A 46 -2.76 -1.48 -3.25
N MET A 47 -2.85 -0.84 -4.42
CA MET A 47 -1.94 0.24 -4.77
C MET A 47 -2.08 1.43 -3.81
N ASN A 48 -3.31 1.86 -3.48
CA ASN A 48 -3.54 2.93 -2.51
C ASN A 48 -2.87 2.64 -1.15
N LEU A 49 -2.97 1.40 -0.68
CA LEU A 49 -2.33 0.95 0.55
C LEU A 49 -0.80 0.95 0.43
N LEU A 50 -0.26 0.37 -0.65
CA LEU A 50 1.17 0.19 -0.85
C LEU A 50 1.91 1.50 -1.12
N MET A 51 1.22 2.54 -1.59
CA MET A 51 1.80 3.89 -1.70
C MET A 51 2.34 4.41 -0.37
N GLN A 52 1.80 3.95 0.77
CA GLN A 52 2.25 4.35 2.11
C GLN A 52 3.63 3.78 2.50
N LEU A 53 4.15 2.82 1.75
CA LEU A 53 5.44 2.17 2.06
C LEU A 53 6.60 3.16 1.96
N LYS A 54 7.59 3.00 2.85
CA LYS A 54 8.76 3.87 2.93
C LYS A 54 10.05 3.08 2.66
N PRO A 55 10.95 3.53 1.77
CA PRO A 55 12.14 2.78 1.40
C PRO A 55 13.03 2.38 2.60
N GLU A 56 13.24 3.30 3.53
CA GLU A 56 14.16 3.12 4.65
C GLU A 56 13.53 2.43 5.88
N ALA A 57 12.24 2.11 5.82
CA ALA A 57 11.55 1.55 6.98
C ALA A 57 11.91 0.08 7.21
N ARG A 58 12.45 -0.21 8.41
CA ARG A 58 12.72 -1.60 8.84
C ARG A 58 11.44 -2.45 8.87
N ILE A 59 10.33 -1.86 9.32
CA ILE A 59 9.00 -2.47 9.35
C ILE A 59 8.07 -1.54 8.58
N GLN A 60 7.32 -2.09 7.63
CA GLN A 60 6.41 -1.35 6.78
C GLN A 60 5.04 -1.26 7.44
N TYR A 61 4.83 -0.24 8.26
CA TYR A 61 3.51 0.04 8.84
C TYR A 61 2.64 0.78 7.84
N VAL A 62 1.38 0.35 7.73
CA VAL A 62 0.35 0.99 6.91
C VAL A 62 -0.92 1.17 7.73
N MET A 63 -1.71 2.19 7.40
CA MET A 63 -3.06 2.36 7.93
C MET A 63 -4.09 2.06 6.86
N LEU A 64 -5.17 1.41 7.28
CA LEU A 64 -6.29 1.09 6.40
C LEU A 64 -7.34 2.20 6.48
N GLU A 65 -7.52 2.96 5.41
CA GLU A 65 -8.63 3.93 5.31
C GLU A 65 -9.92 3.25 4.85
N GLU A 66 -9.81 2.29 3.93
CA GLU A 66 -10.92 1.60 3.29
C GLU A 66 -11.15 0.24 3.99
N LEU A 67 -11.82 0.28 5.14
CA LEU A 67 -12.02 -0.87 6.04
C LEU A 67 -12.73 -2.06 5.39
N GLU A 68 -13.50 -1.84 4.33
CA GLU A 68 -14.18 -2.88 3.55
C GLU A 68 -13.21 -3.90 2.91
N TYR A 69 -11.95 -3.52 2.67
CA TYR A 69 -10.95 -4.42 2.09
C TYR A 69 -10.11 -5.15 3.14
N ARG A 70 -10.31 -4.85 4.44
CA ARG A 70 -9.51 -5.38 5.54
C ARG A 70 -9.40 -6.90 5.51
N GLU A 71 -10.55 -7.58 5.48
CA GLU A 71 -10.60 -9.04 5.56
C GLU A 71 -9.93 -9.68 4.34
N LYS A 72 -10.21 -9.17 3.14
CA LYS A 72 -9.59 -9.68 1.91
C LYS A 72 -8.08 -9.48 1.91
N PHE A 73 -7.58 -8.34 2.39
CA PHE A 73 -6.14 -8.10 2.47
C PHE A 73 -5.43 -9.01 3.49
N LEU A 74 -6.09 -9.31 4.61
CA LEU A 74 -5.59 -10.28 5.59
C LEU A 74 -5.58 -11.70 4.99
N GLU A 75 -6.65 -12.09 4.28
CA GLU A 75 -6.80 -13.41 3.67
C GLU A 75 -5.74 -13.68 2.60
N ILE A 76 -5.51 -12.73 1.67
CA ILE A 76 -4.49 -12.91 0.63
C ILE A 76 -3.06 -12.78 1.18
N GLY A 77 -2.92 -12.27 2.41
CA GLY A 77 -1.65 -12.06 3.09
C GLY A 77 -0.90 -10.79 2.69
N LEU A 78 -1.60 -9.80 2.12
CA LEU A 78 -1.02 -8.49 1.77
C LEU A 78 -0.65 -7.71 3.04
N ILE A 79 -1.46 -7.85 4.09
CA ILE A 79 -1.24 -7.23 5.39
C ILE A 79 -1.24 -8.25 6.52
N LYS A 80 -0.61 -7.90 7.64
CA LYS A 80 -0.65 -8.65 8.90
C LYS A 80 -0.98 -7.72 10.06
N GLN A 81 -1.66 -8.26 11.08
CA GLN A 81 -1.93 -7.54 12.31
C GLN A 81 -0.63 -7.16 13.03
N THR A 82 -0.65 -6.03 13.72
CA THR A 82 0.44 -5.56 14.58
C THR A 82 -0.09 -5.20 15.96
N LYS A 83 0.75 -5.41 16.98
CA LYS A 83 0.49 -4.93 18.34
C LYS A 83 0.87 -3.46 18.56
N LYS A 84 1.57 -2.86 17.58
CA LYS A 84 1.97 -1.45 17.57
C LYS A 84 1.06 -0.66 16.63
N GLY A 85 0.51 0.45 17.12
CA GLY A 85 -0.38 1.34 16.37
C GLY A 85 -1.80 1.36 16.91
N GLY A 86 -2.71 2.03 16.20
CA GLY A 86 -4.15 2.00 16.47
C GLY A 86 -4.82 0.76 15.86
N ALA A 87 -6.14 0.64 16.04
CA ALA A 87 -6.94 -0.51 15.59
C ALA A 87 -6.81 -0.80 14.07
N ASP A 88 -6.52 0.23 13.28
CA ASP A 88 -6.45 0.14 11.81
C ASP A 88 -5.01 0.15 11.28
N THR A 89 -4.02 -0.06 12.16
CA THR A 89 -2.62 -0.17 11.77
C THR A 89 -2.25 -1.62 11.48
N TYR A 90 -1.58 -1.84 10.35
CA TYR A 90 -1.14 -3.15 9.88
C TYR A 90 0.32 -3.10 9.42
N ILE A 91 0.89 -4.26 9.15
CA ILE A 91 2.22 -4.40 8.56
C ILE A 91 2.08 -5.04 7.17
N VAL A 92 2.76 -4.47 6.18
CA VAL A 92 3.00 -5.15 4.90
C VAL A 92 4.26 -6.01 5.02
N PRO A 93 4.17 -7.34 4.85
CA PRO A 93 5.34 -8.22 4.90
C PRO A 93 6.36 -7.91 3.78
N LYS A 94 7.66 -7.88 4.11
CA LYS A 94 8.70 -7.61 3.10
C LYS A 94 8.78 -8.65 1.98
N ASN A 95 8.30 -9.86 2.22
CA ASN A 95 8.27 -10.93 1.24
C ASN A 95 7.08 -10.84 0.28
N VAL A 96 6.17 -9.87 0.44
CA VAL A 96 5.02 -9.68 -0.46
C VAL A 96 5.11 -8.39 -1.26
N ALA A 97 5.61 -7.31 -0.65
CA ALA A 97 5.92 -6.06 -1.32
C ALA A 97 7.01 -5.31 -0.58
N PHE A 98 7.80 -4.53 -1.30
CA PHE A 98 8.76 -3.61 -0.72
C PHE A 98 8.81 -2.30 -1.52
N CYS A 99 9.26 -1.25 -0.84
CA CYS A 99 9.51 0.06 -1.42
C CYS A 99 11.02 0.30 -1.44
N GLY A 100 11.53 0.83 -2.54
CA GLY A 100 12.94 1.06 -2.77
C GLY A 100 13.19 2.39 -3.48
N ILE A 101 14.46 2.73 -3.63
CA ILE A 101 14.95 3.88 -4.40
C ILE A 101 15.86 3.35 -5.50
N GLU A 102 15.62 3.75 -6.76
CA GLU A 102 16.57 3.50 -7.84
C GLU A 102 17.83 4.34 -7.61
N LYS A 103 19.00 3.70 -7.64
CA LYS A 103 20.31 4.35 -7.48
C LYS A 103 20.96 4.59 -8.84
#